data_AF-A0A2K3PS19-F1
#
_entry.id   AF-A0A2K3PS19-F1
#
_cell.length_a   1.000
_cell.length_b   1.000
_cell.length_c   1.000
_cell.angle_alpha   90.00
_cell.angle_beta   90.00
_cell.angle_gamma   90.00
#
_symmetry.space_group_name_H-M   'P 1'
#
loop_
_entity.id
_entity.type
_entity.pdbx_description
1 polymer ?
#
loop_
_entity_poly.entity_id
_entity_poly.type
_entity_poly.pdbx_seq_one_letter_code
_entity_poly.pdbx_strand_id
1 'polypeptide(L)'
;MPKVVLFIPMVYAVVMVLEAMLAPGSELWMFNEVPEKKRERKLAAGELDVFGLENIKLVHREGNAVIRRHLESLPLETFDSVSFNFSSRHVYSLKCIDESVEDSVAHSDSRSLATLLLIRDIQSRRLPYKDTKSTLRLSGFSHNSWIREMQQASDKSIIISEILDSRTRNLVSVSRISDYVLSNELVSMALAMVAEDKQINRVLEELFAEEGNEMCIKPAEFYLFDQEELCFYDIMIRGRTRKEIVIGYRLCNQERATINPSEKSVTRKWSLDDVFVVIASGE
;
A
#
# COMPACT_ATOMS: atom_id res chain seq x y z
N MET A 1 -1.73 -1.81 -16.30
CA MET A 1 -1.44 -0.43 -15.87
C MET A 1 -2.11 -0.25 -14.55
N PRO A 2 -1.37 0.15 -13.50
CA PRO A 2 -1.91 0.19 -12.17
C PRO A 2 -2.98 1.28 -12.04
N LYS A 3 -4.07 0.95 -11.35
CA LYS A 3 -5.16 1.88 -11.02
C LYS A 3 -5.29 2.00 -9.51
N VAL A 4 -5.12 3.23 -9.02
CA VAL A 4 -5.16 3.55 -7.58
C VAL A 4 -6.36 4.44 -7.31
N VAL A 5 -7.13 4.15 -6.25
CA VAL A 5 -8.20 5.07 -5.80
C VAL A 5 -7.79 5.74 -4.50
N LEU A 6 -7.89 7.07 -4.46
CA LEU A 6 -7.70 7.90 -3.27
C LEU A 6 -9.00 8.57 -2.84
N PHE A 7 -9.31 8.43 -1.56
CA PHE A 7 -10.41 9.13 -0.89
C PHE A 7 -9.85 10.05 0.20
N ILE A 8 -8.96 10.99 -0.16
CA ILE A 8 -8.17 11.79 0.81
C ILE A 8 -8.45 13.30 0.62
N PRO A 9 -8.53 14.12 1.70
CA PRO A 9 -8.70 15.57 1.60
C PRO A 9 -7.40 16.39 1.40
N MET A 10 -6.21 15.84 1.69
CA MET A 10 -4.88 16.43 1.44
C MET A 10 -4.15 15.62 0.37
N VAL A 11 -4.22 16.09 -0.88
CA VAL A 11 -3.96 15.25 -2.06
C VAL A 11 -2.63 15.59 -2.76
N TYR A 12 -2.06 16.77 -2.52
CA TYR A 12 -0.87 17.24 -3.25
C TYR A 12 0.35 16.34 -3.07
N ALA A 13 0.84 16.21 -1.83
CA ALA A 13 2.08 15.50 -1.55
C ALA A 13 2.00 14.03 -1.95
N VAL A 14 0.83 13.40 -1.73
CA VAL A 14 0.59 12.00 -2.11
C VAL A 14 0.52 11.86 -3.64
N VAL A 15 -0.12 12.78 -4.36
CA VAL A 15 -0.14 12.74 -5.83
C VAL A 15 1.27 12.85 -6.40
N MET A 16 2.10 13.75 -5.87
CA MET A 16 3.47 13.93 -6.39
C MET A 16 4.35 12.71 -6.13
N VAL A 17 4.29 12.15 -4.93
CA VAL A 17 5.00 10.90 -4.63
C VAL A 17 4.51 9.76 -5.55
N LEU A 18 3.20 9.64 -5.78
CA LEU A 18 2.69 8.63 -6.70
C LEU A 18 3.14 8.88 -8.14
N GLU A 19 3.17 10.14 -8.58
CA GLU A 19 3.58 10.53 -9.94
C GLU A 19 5.02 10.10 -10.24
N ALA A 20 5.92 10.24 -9.27
CA ALA A 20 7.30 9.79 -9.40
C ALA A 20 7.45 8.26 -9.36
N MET A 21 6.55 7.56 -8.65
CA MET A 21 6.68 6.11 -8.38
C MET A 21 5.91 5.22 -9.36
N LEU A 22 4.86 5.73 -10.01
CA LEU A 22 4.01 4.92 -10.88
C LEU A 22 4.50 4.93 -12.33
N ALA A 23 4.34 3.79 -13.00
CA ALA A 23 4.72 3.66 -14.41
C ALA A 23 3.85 4.55 -15.32
N PRO A 24 4.36 4.98 -16.50
CA PRO A 24 3.59 5.79 -17.44
C PRO A 24 2.25 5.17 -17.84
N GLY A 25 1.19 5.99 -17.84
CA GLY A 25 -0.17 5.57 -18.17
C GLY A 25 -0.97 5.01 -16.99
N SER A 26 -0.50 5.20 -15.75
CA SER A 26 -1.23 4.82 -14.54
C SER A 26 -2.44 5.73 -14.31
N GLU A 27 -3.48 5.22 -13.65
CA GLU A 27 -4.69 6.02 -13.35
C GLU A 27 -4.84 6.24 -11.84
N LEU A 28 -5.04 7.50 -11.45
CA LEU A 28 -5.33 7.87 -10.07
C LEU A 28 -6.75 8.41 -9.95
N TRP A 29 -7.61 7.64 -9.30
CA TRP A 29 -9.02 7.94 -9.13
C TRP A 29 -9.26 8.65 -7.80
N MET A 30 -9.74 9.90 -7.85
CA MET A 30 -10.11 10.66 -6.67
C MET A 30 -11.62 10.60 -6.44
N PHE A 31 -12.05 9.95 -5.36
CA PHE A 31 -13.46 9.89 -4.98
C PHE A 31 -13.73 10.64 -3.68
N ASN A 32 -14.55 11.69 -3.75
CA ASN A 32 -14.89 12.55 -2.61
C ASN A 32 -16.21 13.30 -2.86
N GLU A 33 -16.83 13.82 -1.81
CA GLU A 33 -18.05 14.65 -1.84
C GLU A 33 -17.79 16.06 -2.40
N VAL A 34 -16.52 16.48 -2.52
CA VAL A 34 -16.16 17.79 -3.04
C VAL A 34 -16.39 17.84 -4.56
N PRO A 35 -17.12 18.85 -5.10
CA PRO A 35 -17.30 19.02 -6.53
C PRO A 35 -15.97 19.16 -7.29
N GLU A 36 -15.88 18.59 -8.48
CA GLU A 36 -14.67 18.56 -9.33
C GLU A 36 -14.07 19.96 -9.53
N LYS A 37 -14.91 20.95 -9.88
CA LYS A 37 -14.48 22.36 -10.05
C LYS A 37 -13.84 22.96 -8.81
N LYS A 38 -14.24 22.54 -7.61
CA LYS A 38 -13.63 23.01 -6.36
C LYS A 38 -12.32 22.27 -6.08
N ARG A 39 -12.20 21.00 -6.50
CA ARG A 39 -10.97 20.21 -6.36
C ARG A 39 -9.86 20.75 -7.24
N GLU A 40 -10.12 20.98 -8.52
CA GLU A 40 -9.13 21.56 -9.44
C GLU A 40 -8.61 22.91 -8.92
N ARG A 41 -9.49 23.76 -8.39
CA ARG A 41 -9.08 25.02 -7.75
C ARG A 41 -8.20 24.81 -6.51
N LYS A 42 -8.49 23.80 -5.70
CA LYS A 42 -7.66 23.47 -4.52
C LYS A 42 -6.30 22.90 -4.93
N LEU A 43 -6.24 22.10 -5.99
CA LEU A 43 -5.00 21.57 -6.54
C LEU A 43 -4.15 22.68 -7.17
N ALA A 44 -4.76 23.54 -7.97
CA ALA A 44 -4.09 24.70 -8.57
C ALA A 44 -3.61 25.72 -7.52
N ALA A 45 -4.38 25.93 -6.45
CA ALA A 45 -3.95 26.77 -5.33
C ALA A 45 -2.80 26.17 -4.52
N GLY A 46 -2.61 24.85 -4.60
CA GLY A 46 -1.46 24.14 -4.02
C GLY A 46 -0.27 24.02 -4.97
N GLU A 47 -0.24 24.80 -6.06
CA GLU A 47 0.83 24.82 -7.08
C GLU A 47 1.00 23.50 -7.86
N LEU A 48 0.02 22.58 -7.82
CA LEU A 48 0.04 21.39 -8.66
C LEU A 48 -0.34 21.75 -10.10
N ASP A 49 0.59 21.62 -11.03
CA ASP A 49 0.26 21.65 -12.44
C ASP A 49 -0.29 20.28 -12.88
N VAL A 50 -1.62 20.17 -12.88
CA VAL A 50 -2.33 18.95 -13.31
C VAL A 50 -2.03 18.60 -14.77
N PHE A 51 -1.60 19.58 -15.58
CA PHE A 51 -1.21 19.36 -16.98
C PHE A 51 0.25 18.90 -17.13
N GLY A 52 1.06 19.00 -16.07
CA GLY A 52 2.46 18.57 -16.04
C GLY A 52 2.68 17.14 -15.57
N LEU A 53 1.61 16.38 -15.28
CA LEU A 53 1.70 14.96 -14.93
C LEU A 53 2.00 14.14 -16.20
N GLU A 54 3.10 13.40 -16.20
CA GLU A 54 3.56 12.56 -17.29
C GLU A 54 3.15 11.09 -17.11
N ASN A 55 3.17 10.61 -15.86
CA ASN A 55 2.97 9.21 -15.51
C ASN A 55 1.53 8.88 -15.16
N ILE A 56 0.85 9.77 -14.43
CA ILE A 56 -0.50 9.55 -13.89
C ILE A 56 -1.57 10.36 -14.62
N LYS A 57 -2.67 9.69 -14.93
CA LYS A 57 -3.93 10.32 -15.29
C LYS A 57 -4.86 10.46 -14.08
N LEU A 58 -5.17 11.70 -13.72
CA LEU A 58 -6.12 12.01 -12.65
C LEU A 58 -7.57 11.82 -13.12
N VAL A 59 -8.37 11.04 -12.38
CA VAL A 59 -9.79 10.77 -12.68
C VAL A 59 -10.64 11.20 -11.50
N HIS A 60 -11.52 12.18 -11.69
CA HIS A 60 -12.39 12.67 -10.63
C HIS A 60 -13.76 11.97 -10.63
N ARG A 61 -14.19 11.55 -9.44
CA ARG A 61 -15.55 11.07 -9.16
C ARG A 61 -16.11 11.76 -7.93
N GLU A 62 -17.36 12.17 -8.01
CA GLU A 62 -18.09 12.80 -6.90
C GLU A 62 -18.97 11.76 -6.21
N GLY A 63 -18.86 11.68 -4.88
CA GLY A 63 -19.68 10.79 -4.09
C GLY A 63 -19.23 10.66 -2.64
N ASN A 64 -20.17 10.25 -1.80
CA ASN A 64 -19.93 9.92 -0.40
C ASN A 64 -19.51 8.45 -0.25
N ALA A 65 -18.35 8.22 0.35
CA ALA A 65 -17.73 6.90 0.48
C ALA A 65 -18.42 6.00 1.51
N VAL A 66 -19.22 6.56 2.41
CA VAL A 66 -20.05 5.82 3.36
C VAL A 66 -21.35 5.35 2.71
N ILE A 67 -21.68 5.85 1.51
CA ILE A 67 -22.89 5.47 0.77
C ILE A 67 -22.58 4.38 -0.24
N ARG A 68 -23.10 3.18 0.04
CA ARG A 68 -22.98 1.99 -0.82
C ARG A 68 -23.25 2.25 -2.30
N ARG A 69 -24.37 2.90 -2.63
CA ARG A 69 -24.78 3.17 -4.01
C ARG A 69 -23.74 3.99 -4.79
N HIS A 70 -23.04 4.89 -4.12
CA HIS A 70 -21.99 5.69 -4.76
C HIS A 70 -20.72 4.86 -4.98
N LEU A 71 -20.32 4.04 -4.01
CA LEU A 71 -19.21 3.09 -4.18
C LEU A 71 -19.49 2.06 -5.28
N GLU A 72 -20.75 1.61 -5.41
CA GLU A 72 -21.17 0.70 -6.47
C GLU A 72 -21.07 1.33 -7.88
N SER A 73 -20.98 2.66 -8.01
CA SER A 73 -20.72 3.26 -9.32
C SER A 73 -19.27 3.08 -9.79
N LEU A 74 -18.37 2.66 -8.91
CA LEU A 74 -16.95 2.50 -9.20
C LEU A 74 -16.62 1.06 -9.65
N PRO A 75 -15.64 0.89 -10.56
CA PRO A 75 -15.13 -0.41 -10.98
C PRO A 75 -14.11 -0.93 -9.96
N LEU A 76 -14.59 -1.26 -8.74
CA LEU A 76 -13.78 -1.65 -7.59
C LEU A 76 -12.89 -2.89 -7.83
N GLU A 77 -13.18 -3.67 -8.85
CA GLU A 77 -12.49 -4.89 -9.24
C GLU A 77 -11.27 -4.59 -10.14
N THR A 78 -11.21 -3.40 -10.72
CA THR A 78 -10.13 -2.99 -11.64
C THR A 78 -8.99 -2.25 -10.94
N PHE A 79 -9.13 -1.99 -9.63
CA PHE A 79 -8.14 -1.25 -8.85
C PHE A 79 -7.14 -2.21 -8.21
N ASP A 80 -5.85 -1.93 -8.42
CA ASP A 80 -4.75 -2.65 -7.78
C ASP A 80 -4.64 -2.28 -6.30
N SER A 81 -4.89 -1.00 -5.98
CA SER A 81 -4.91 -0.50 -4.61
C SER A 81 -5.97 0.56 -4.38
N VAL A 82 -6.56 0.54 -3.18
CA VAL A 82 -7.55 1.50 -2.71
C VAL A 82 -7.07 2.06 -1.38
N SER A 83 -6.87 3.38 -1.32
CA SER A 83 -6.44 4.07 -0.11
C SER A 83 -7.44 5.17 0.26
N PHE A 84 -7.85 5.22 1.53
CA PHE A 84 -8.79 6.24 2.01
C PHE A 84 -8.39 6.82 3.35
N ASN A 85 -8.72 8.10 3.51
CA ASN A 85 -8.41 8.90 4.67
C ASN A 85 -9.59 9.85 4.92
N PHE A 86 -10.27 9.70 6.06
CA PHE A 86 -11.38 10.57 6.46
C PHE A 86 -10.95 11.62 7.50
N SER A 87 -9.65 11.81 7.70
CA SER A 87 -9.09 12.78 8.63
C SER A 87 -9.19 14.19 8.06
N SER A 88 -10.18 14.94 8.56
CA SER A 88 -10.28 16.38 8.39
C SER A 88 -9.34 17.12 9.34
N ARG A 89 -8.05 16.78 9.40
CA ARG A 89 -7.11 17.52 10.26
C ARG A 89 -6.68 18.80 9.55
N HIS A 90 -7.41 19.88 9.84
CA HIS A 90 -7.00 21.26 9.56
C HIS A 90 -5.66 21.53 10.27
N VAL A 91 -4.55 21.36 9.57
CA VAL A 91 -3.27 21.99 9.93
C VAL A 91 -3.18 23.34 9.22
N TYR A 92 -4.19 24.19 9.45
CA TYR A 92 -4.09 25.63 9.30
C TYR A 92 -4.89 26.23 10.45
N SER A 93 -4.23 26.37 11.59
CA SER A 93 -4.64 27.37 12.58
C SER A 93 -4.78 28.71 11.84
N LEU A 94 -5.92 29.38 12.03
CA LEU A 94 -6.33 30.68 11.46
C LEU A 94 -6.90 30.69 10.03
N LYS A 95 -8.12 30.19 9.82
CA LYS A 95 -9.24 31.03 9.32
C LYS A 95 -10.56 30.25 9.28
N CYS A 96 -11.61 30.91 9.76
CA CYS A 96 -13.03 30.64 9.53
C CYS A 96 -13.63 29.44 10.27
N ILE A 97 -14.19 29.74 11.44
CA ILE A 97 -15.46 29.20 11.90
C ILE A 97 -16.49 29.49 10.81
N ASP A 98 -16.83 28.47 10.01
CA ASP A 98 -18.16 28.33 9.44
C ASP A 98 -18.46 26.84 9.24
N GLU A 99 -19.71 26.48 9.47
CA GLU A 99 -20.24 25.17 9.80
C GLU A 99 -19.90 24.03 8.81
N SER A 100 -19.16 23.02 9.28
CA SER A 100 -19.55 21.60 9.10
C SER A 100 -18.60 20.67 9.88
N VAL A 101 -19.09 20.19 11.03
CA VAL A 101 -18.65 19.03 11.83
C VAL A 101 -17.16 19.03 12.22
N GLU A 102 -16.88 19.34 13.49
CA GLU A 102 -15.64 18.92 14.13
C GLU A 102 -15.58 17.38 14.11
N ASP A 103 -14.92 16.82 13.11
CA ASP A 103 -14.70 15.38 12.99
C ASP A 103 -13.82 14.91 14.16
N SER A 104 -14.46 14.41 15.23
CA SER A 104 -13.73 13.69 16.27
C SER A 104 -12.95 12.52 15.66
N VAL A 105 -11.79 12.20 16.23
CA VAL A 105 -10.96 11.05 15.84
C VAL A 105 -11.79 9.76 15.70
N ALA A 106 -12.72 9.54 16.64
CA ALA A 106 -13.62 8.40 16.62
C ALA A 106 -14.60 8.42 15.42
N HIS A 107 -15.06 9.60 14.99
CA HIS A 107 -15.94 9.74 13.82
C HIS A 107 -15.20 9.43 12.52
N SER A 108 -13.97 9.93 12.37
CA SER A 108 -13.11 9.62 11.23
C SER A 108 -12.86 8.11 11.12
N ASP A 109 -12.44 7.48 12.22
CA ASP A 109 -12.17 6.03 12.24
C ASP A 109 -13.43 5.19 11.93
N SER A 110 -14.59 5.63 12.42
CA SER A 110 -15.87 4.98 12.12
C SER A 110 -16.21 5.05 10.62
N ARG A 111 -15.94 6.19 9.98
CA ARG A 111 -16.15 6.37 8.53
C ARG A 111 -15.16 5.55 7.70
N SER A 112 -13.89 5.50 8.10
CA SER A 112 -12.87 4.63 7.51
C SER A 112 -13.31 3.16 7.55
N LEU A 113 -13.72 2.68 8.72
CA LEU A 113 -14.14 1.29 8.90
C LEU A 113 -15.43 0.96 8.14
N ALA A 114 -16.41 1.87 8.14
CA ALA A 114 -17.64 1.69 7.37
C ALA A 114 -17.36 1.57 5.87
N THR A 115 -16.49 2.44 5.35
CA THR A 115 -16.08 2.42 3.93
C THR A 115 -15.35 1.13 3.58
N LEU A 116 -14.41 0.69 4.43
CA LEU A 116 -13.71 -0.60 4.29
C LEU A 116 -14.69 -1.77 4.15
N LEU A 117 -15.64 -1.86 5.09
CA LEU A 117 -16.63 -2.93 5.14
C LEU A 117 -17.54 -2.91 3.91
N LEU A 118 -17.96 -1.73 3.47
CA LEU A 118 -18.78 -1.56 2.27
C LEU A 118 -18.04 -1.99 1.01
N ILE A 119 -16.77 -1.59 0.84
CA ILE A 119 -15.96 -2.00 -0.32
C ILE A 119 -15.83 -3.53 -0.34
N ARG A 120 -15.50 -4.16 0.80
CA ARG A 120 -15.39 -5.61 0.91
C ARG A 120 -16.71 -6.34 0.64
N ASP A 121 -17.84 -5.83 1.14
CA ASP A 121 -19.17 -6.41 0.90
C ASP A 121 -19.65 -6.18 -0.55
N ILE A 122 -19.26 -5.08 -1.21
CA ILE A 122 -19.54 -4.88 -2.64
C ILE A 122 -18.71 -5.86 -3.48
N GLN A 123 -17.41 -5.98 -3.20
CA GLN A 123 -16.53 -6.92 -3.92
C GLN A 123 -16.98 -8.37 -3.75
N SER A 124 -17.35 -8.79 -2.54
CA SER A 124 -17.82 -10.16 -2.27
C SER A 124 -19.13 -10.51 -2.98
N ARG A 125 -20.03 -9.53 -3.18
CA ARG A 125 -21.30 -9.74 -3.89
C ARG A 125 -21.13 -9.76 -5.40
N ARG A 126 -20.20 -8.97 -5.93
CA ARG A 126 -19.92 -8.90 -7.38
C ARG A 126 -19.07 -10.06 -7.87
N LEU A 127 -18.27 -10.64 -6.98
CA LEU A 127 -17.52 -11.87 -7.20
C LEU A 127 -18.15 -12.98 -6.34
N PRO A 128 -19.25 -13.62 -6.78
CA PRO A 128 -19.72 -14.83 -6.10
C PRO A 128 -18.63 -15.89 -6.22
N TYR A 129 -17.94 -16.12 -5.10
CA TYR A 129 -17.13 -17.28 -4.74
C TYR A 129 -17.20 -18.43 -5.75
N LYS A 130 -16.24 -18.50 -6.69
CA LYS A 130 -15.99 -19.69 -7.53
C LYS A 130 -15.28 -20.75 -6.68
N ASP A 131 -16.00 -21.42 -5.78
CA ASP A 131 -15.62 -22.77 -5.40
C ASP A 131 -15.96 -23.68 -6.58
N THR A 132 -15.00 -23.87 -7.48
CA THR A 132 -15.03 -25.00 -8.39
C THR A 132 -13.65 -25.63 -8.37
N LYS A 133 -13.49 -26.61 -7.48
CA LYS A 133 -12.60 -27.74 -7.71
C LYS A 133 -12.86 -28.26 -9.12
N SER A 134 -12.07 -27.82 -10.09
CA SER A 134 -11.97 -28.46 -11.39
C SER A 134 -10.81 -29.45 -11.32
N THR A 135 -11.17 -30.67 -10.95
CA THR A 135 -10.45 -31.89 -11.32
C THR A 135 -10.29 -31.93 -12.83
N LEU A 136 -9.20 -31.36 -13.36
CA LEU A 136 -8.63 -31.76 -14.65
C LEU A 136 -7.11 -31.61 -14.56
N ARG A 137 -6.45 -32.75 -14.34
CA ARG A 137 -5.01 -32.89 -14.53
C ARG A 137 -4.70 -32.70 -16.02
N LEU A 138 -3.93 -31.68 -16.36
CA LEU A 138 -3.00 -31.75 -17.49
C LEU A 138 -1.69 -31.06 -17.11
N SER A 139 -0.62 -31.80 -17.33
CA SER A 139 0.78 -31.51 -17.07
C SER A 139 1.32 -30.28 -17.81
N GLY A 140 2.07 -29.43 -17.12
CA GLY A 140 2.92 -28.41 -17.73
C GLY A 140 3.39 -27.33 -16.76
N PHE A 141 4.61 -27.51 -16.24
CA PHE A 141 5.52 -26.51 -15.64
C PHE A 141 4.96 -25.40 -14.73
N SER A 142 5.29 -25.56 -13.45
CA SER A 142 5.07 -24.63 -12.34
C SER A 142 5.98 -23.41 -12.46
N HIS A 143 5.41 -22.24 -12.74
CA HIS A 143 6.08 -20.94 -12.59
C HIS A 143 5.16 -20.02 -11.79
N ASN A 144 5.69 -19.51 -10.68
CA ASN A 144 5.27 -18.33 -9.90
C ASN A 144 3.97 -18.44 -9.09
N SER A 145 3.91 -19.27 -8.04
CA SER A 145 2.70 -19.46 -7.23
C SER A 145 2.35 -18.23 -6.38
N TRP A 146 3.32 -17.45 -5.89
CA TRP A 146 3.02 -16.34 -4.97
C TRP A 146 2.98 -14.94 -5.62
N ILE A 147 3.72 -14.69 -6.72
CA ILE A 147 3.40 -13.53 -7.60
C ILE A 147 1.99 -13.74 -8.13
N ARG A 148 1.61 -15.00 -8.37
CA ARG A 148 0.24 -15.39 -8.65
C ARG A 148 -0.67 -15.39 -7.42
N GLU A 149 -0.22 -15.49 -6.17
CA GLU A 149 -1.06 -15.24 -4.98
C GLU A 149 -1.19 -13.75 -4.65
N MET A 150 -0.22 -12.90 -5.00
CA MET A 150 -0.38 -11.44 -4.99
C MET A 150 -1.16 -10.95 -6.22
N GLN A 151 -1.07 -11.65 -7.36
CA GLN A 151 -1.94 -11.46 -8.53
C GLN A 151 -3.29 -12.19 -8.39
N GLN A 152 -3.45 -13.18 -7.50
CA GLN A 152 -4.74 -13.79 -7.13
C GLN A 152 -5.34 -13.04 -5.94
N ALA A 153 -4.52 -12.39 -5.12
CA ALA A 153 -4.95 -11.23 -4.34
C ALA A 153 -5.27 -10.06 -5.26
N SER A 154 -4.89 -10.06 -6.54
CA SER A 154 -5.51 -9.16 -7.53
C SER A 154 -6.91 -9.61 -7.96
N ASP A 155 -7.48 -10.68 -7.39
CA ASP A 155 -8.94 -10.87 -7.32
C ASP A 155 -9.57 -10.13 -6.09
N LYS A 156 -8.75 -9.51 -5.22
CA LYS A 156 -9.13 -8.71 -4.05
C LYS A 156 -8.19 -7.51 -3.85
N SER A 157 -8.46 -6.38 -4.50
CA SER A 157 -7.74 -5.09 -4.35
C SER A 157 -7.15 -4.88 -2.94
N ILE A 158 -5.89 -4.44 -2.84
CA ILE A 158 -5.29 -4.08 -1.55
C ILE A 158 -5.99 -2.84 -1.01
N ILE A 159 -6.58 -2.94 0.19
CA ILE A 159 -7.25 -1.80 0.83
C ILE A 159 -6.40 -1.30 1.99
N ILE A 160 -5.99 -0.04 1.91
CA ILE A 160 -5.24 0.68 2.94
C ILE A 160 -6.17 1.70 3.59
N SER A 161 -6.36 1.56 4.90
CA SER A 161 -7.16 2.49 5.71
C SER A 161 -6.28 3.22 6.70
N GLU A 162 -6.41 4.54 6.76
CA GLU A 162 -5.90 5.31 7.91
C GLU A 162 -6.85 5.14 9.11
N ILE A 163 -6.28 4.82 10.28
CA ILE A 163 -6.96 4.79 11.57
C ILE A 163 -6.15 5.60 12.58
N LEU A 164 -6.76 6.64 13.11
CA LEU A 164 -6.11 7.62 13.97
C LEU A 164 -6.02 7.13 15.43
N ASP A 165 -7.01 6.38 15.93
CA ASP A 165 -7.01 5.79 17.29
C ASP A 165 -6.41 4.37 17.31
N SER A 166 -5.39 4.17 18.15
CA SER A 166 -4.74 2.87 18.34
C SER A 166 -5.67 1.83 18.96
N ARG A 167 -6.70 2.25 19.72
CA ARG A 167 -7.71 1.32 20.27
C ARG A 167 -8.56 0.72 19.16
N THR A 168 -9.01 1.53 18.20
CA THR A 168 -9.77 1.08 17.04
C THR A 168 -8.94 0.14 16.18
N ARG A 169 -7.65 0.44 15.98
CA ARG A 169 -6.71 -0.44 15.27
C ARG A 169 -6.66 -1.84 15.87
N ASN A 170 -6.55 -1.96 17.19
CA ASN A 170 -6.48 -3.25 17.87
C ASN A 170 -7.73 -4.09 17.61
N LEU A 171 -8.91 -3.47 17.58
CA LEU A 171 -10.17 -4.16 17.25
C LEU A 171 -10.20 -4.65 15.80
N VAL A 172 -9.73 -3.82 14.86
CA VAL A 172 -9.71 -4.16 13.42
C VAL A 172 -8.68 -5.26 13.12
N SER A 173 -7.52 -5.26 13.78
CA SER A 173 -6.46 -6.26 13.55
C SER A 173 -6.89 -7.70 13.84
N VAL A 174 -7.85 -7.89 14.75
CA VAL A 174 -8.38 -9.22 15.10
C VAL A 174 -9.29 -9.77 13.99
N SER A 175 -9.87 -8.88 13.18
CA SER A 175 -10.96 -9.22 12.28
C SER A 175 -10.53 -9.70 10.88
N ARG A 176 -9.24 -9.56 10.50
CA ARG A 176 -8.72 -9.82 9.13
C ARG A 176 -9.49 -9.05 8.02
N ILE A 177 -10.24 -8.00 8.36
CA ILE A 177 -11.13 -7.27 7.43
C ILE A 177 -10.34 -6.31 6.51
N SER A 178 -9.23 -5.75 7.01
CA SER A 178 -8.30 -4.91 6.25
C SER A 178 -6.94 -5.59 6.11
N ASP A 179 -6.34 -5.48 4.93
CA ASP A 179 -4.97 -5.96 4.72
C ASP A 179 -3.96 -5.02 5.40
N TYR A 180 -4.24 -3.70 5.46
CA TYR A 180 -3.36 -2.72 6.11
C TYR A 180 -4.12 -1.58 6.81
N VAL A 181 -3.82 -1.40 8.10
CA VAL A 181 -4.24 -0.26 8.93
C VAL A 181 -3.02 0.58 9.26
N LEU A 182 -3.00 1.82 8.77
CA LEU A 182 -1.96 2.79 9.06
C LEU A 182 -2.41 3.72 10.18
N SER A 183 -1.60 3.89 11.22
CA SER A 183 -1.93 4.70 12.39
C SER A 183 -0.84 5.72 12.69
N ASN A 184 -1.21 6.78 13.43
CA ASN A 184 -0.29 7.79 13.96
C ASN A 184 0.84 7.19 14.81
N GLU A 185 0.70 5.94 15.24
CA GLU A 185 1.77 5.17 15.87
C GLU A 185 3.05 5.09 15.02
N LEU A 186 2.96 4.99 13.68
CA LEU A 186 4.14 5.00 12.82
C LEU A 186 4.92 6.32 12.95
N VAL A 187 4.20 7.44 13.04
CA VAL A 187 4.79 8.76 13.26
C VAL A 187 5.43 8.82 14.64
N SER A 188 4.76 8.31 15.67
CA SER A 188 5.32 8.23 17.02
C SER A 188 6.60 7.39 17.09
N MET A 189 6.64 6.25 16.37
CA MET A 189 7.83 5.41 16.27
C MET A 189 8.97 6.13 15.56
N ALA A 190 8.70 6.78 14.42
CA ALA A 190 9.70 7.57 13.70
C ALA A 190 10.27 8.69 14.58
N LEU A 191 9.42 9.42 15.30
CA LEU A 191 9.85 10.46 16.23
C LEU A 191 10.71 9.90 17.37
N ALA A 192 10.35 8.74 17.93
CA ALA A 192 11.13 8.08 18.97
C ALA A 192 12.52 7.67 18.44
N MET A 193 12.59 7.07 17.24
CA MET A 193 13.85 6.68 16.59
C MET A 193 14.77 7.90 16.38
N VAL A 194 14.23 9.02 15.91
CA VAL A 194 14.99 10.26 15.69
C VAL A 194 15.38 10.93 17.02
N ALA A 195 14.55 10.80 18.06
CA ALA A 195 14.85 11.30 19.39
C ALA A 195 15.98 10.51 20.06
N GLU A 196 16.07 9.21 19.81
CA GLU A 196 17.19 8.36 20.27
C GLU A 196 18.49 8.67 19.50
N ASP A 197 18.44 8.74 18.17
CA ASP A 197 19.58 9.13 17.34
C ASP A 197 19.16 10.00 16.16
N LYS A 198 19.63 11.25 16.16
CA LYS A 198 19.34 12.24 15.11
C LYS A 198 19.84 11.82 13.73
N GLN A 199 20.85 10.95 13.66
CA GLN A 199 21.36 10.45 12.37
C GLN A 199 20.34 9.58 11.64
N ILE A 200 19.42 8.93 12.37
CA ILE A 200 18.36 8.09 11.81
C ILE A 200 17.39 8.89 10.95
N ASN A 201 17.21 10.19 11.22
CA ASN A 201 16.37 11.04 10.39
C ASN A 201 16.81 11.03 8.93
N ARG A 202 18.12 11.02 8.66
CA ARG A 202 18.66 10.97 7.29
C ARG A 202 18.35 9.66 6.60
N VAL A 203 18.39 8.55 7.33
CA VAL A 203 18.07 7.21 6.82
C VAL A 203 16.58 7.11 6.50
N LEU A 204 15.72 7.63 7.38
CA LEU A 204 14.27 7.66 7.14
C LEU A 204 13.91 8.60 5.98
N GLU A 205 14.55 9.76 5.89
CA GLU A 205 14.37 10.70 4.77
C GLU A 205 14.75 10.05 3.44
N GLU A 206 15.86 9.32 3.38
CA GLU A 206 16.28 8.60 2.17
C GLU A 206 15.31 7.46 1.82
N LEU A 207 14.89 6.64 2.80
CA LEU A 207 13.98 5.51 2.57
C LEU A 207 12.55 5.94 2.17
N PHE A 208 12.15 7.18 2.47
CA PHE A 208 10.84 7.73 2.10
C PHE A 208 10.91 8.75 0.96
N ALA A 209 12.10 9.04 0.45
CA ALA A 209 12.28 9.89 -0.72
C ALA A 209 11.85 9.15 -2.00
N GLU A 210 11.49 9.92 -3.01
CA GLU A 210 11.24 9.41 -4.37
C GLU A 210 12.54 8.96 -5.07
N GLU A 211 13.67 9.57 -4.71
CA GLU A 211 14.98 9.27 -5.27
C GLU A 211 15.86 8.58 -4.22
N GLY A 212 16.61 7.55 -4.67
CA GLY A 212 17.60 6.88 -3.85
C GLY A 212 17.22 5.44 -3.51
N ASN A 213 17.57 5.02 -2.29
CA ASN A 213 17.38 3.65 -1.84
C ASN A 213 15.99 3.44 -1.26
N GLU A 214 15.24 2.49 -1.81
CA GLU A 214 13.93 2.09 -1.33
C GLU A 214 13.93 0.65 -0.83
N MET A 215 12.92 0.31 -0.02
CA MET A 215 12.71 -1.06 0.46
C MET A 215 11.81 -1.81 -0.52
N CYS A 216 12.37 -2.81 -1.21
CA CYS A 216 11.65 -3.62 -2.18
C CYS A 216 11.46 -5.06 -1.69
N ILE A 217 10.40 -5.71 -2.18
CA ILE A 217 10.24 -7.16 -2.12
C ILE A 217 10.60 -7.73 -3.50
N LYS A 218 11.59 -8.63 -3.55
CA LYS A 218 12.07 -9.24 -4.79
C LYS A 218 11.82 -10.77 -4.76
N PRO A 219 11.40 -11.37 -5.89
CA PRO A 219 11.26 -12.82 -5.98
C PRO A 219 12.58 -13.55 -5.79
N ALA A 220 12.50 -14.76 -5.23
CA ALA A 220 13.67 -15.61 -5.01
C ALA A 220 14.44 -15.94 -6.31
N GLU A 221 13.77 -15.97 -7.47
CA GLU A 221 14.40 -16.24 -8.77
C GLU A 221 15.58 -15.32 -9.13
N PHE A 222 15.65 -14.12 -8.53
CA PHE A 222 16.78 -13.21 -8.73
C PHE A 222 18.05 -13.62 -7.97
N TYR A 223 17.93 -14.47 -6.95
CA TYR A 223 19.02 -14.80 -6.03
C TYR A 223 19.34 -16.30 -5.98
N LEU A 224 18.41 -17.19 -6.34
CA LEU A 224 18.60 -18.62 -6.18
C LEU A 224 17.88 -19.46 -7.24
N PHE A 225 18.33 -20.70 -7.39
CA PHE A 225 17.64 -21.72 -8.18
C PHE A 225 16.67 -22.52 -7.31
N ASP A 226 15.66 -23.15 -7.94
CA ASP A 226 14.68 -23.93 -7.19
C ASP A 226 15.35 -25.05 -6.39
N GLN A 227 14.93 -25.19 -5.12
CA GLN A 227 15.43 -26.19 -4.19
C GLN A 227 16.92 -26.09 -3.84
N GLU A 228 17.55 -24.94 -4.08
CA GLU A 228 18.96 -24.69 -3.74
C GLU A 228 19.15 -24.58 -2.21
N GLU A 229 20.23 -25.17 -1.71
CA GLU A 229 20.61 -25.11 -0.29
C GLU A 229 21.68 -24.05 -0.07
N LEU A 230 21.30 -22.92 0.52
CA LEU A 230 22.16 -21.76 0.75
C LEU A 230 21.98 -21.22 2.15
N CYS A 231 23.04 -20.63 2.71
CA CYS A 231 22.88 -19.80 3.91
C CYS A 231 22.48 -18.38 3.53
N PHE A 232 21.97 -17.61 4.50
CA PHE A 232 21.54 -16.23 4.22
C PHE A 232 22.69 -15.33 3.77
N TYR A 233 23.92 -15.58 4.22
CA TYR A 233 25.10 -14.84 3.74
C TYR A 233 25.35 -15.02 2.24
N ASP A 234 25.13 -16.22 1.70
CA ASP A 234 25.30 -16.47 0.27
C ASP A 234 24.31 -15.62 -0.54
N ILE A 235 23.08 -15.51 -0.05
CA ILE A 235 22.04 -14.69 -0.65
C ILE A 235 22.40 -13.21 -0.55
N MET A 236 22.94 -12.76 0.59
CA MET A 236 23.44 -11.40 0.74
C MET A 236 24.57 -11.09 -0.26
N ILE A 237 25.50 -12.02 -0.49
CA ILE A 237 26.57 -11.87 -1.47
C ILE A 237 25.98 -11.75 -2.89
N ARG A 238 24.99 -12.57 -3.24
CA ARG A 238 24.29 -12.48 -4.53
C ARG A 238 23.48 -11.20 -4.68
N GLY A 239 22.87 -10.68 -3.62
CA GLY A 239 22.26 -9.36 -3.64
C GLY A 239 23.27 -8.25 -3.87
N ARG A 240 24.46 -8.36 -3.27
CA ARG A 240 25.53 -7.37 -3.45
C ARG A 240 26.05 -7.28 -4.88
N THR A 241 26.10 -8.39 -5.64
CA THR A 241 26.48 -8.33 -7.06
C THR A 241 25.47 -7.53 -7.90
N ARG A 242 24.24 -7.40 -7.41
CA ARG A 242 23.17 -6.59 -8.00
C ARG A 242 23.08 -5.17 -7.42
N LYS A 243 24.04 -4.78 -6.56
CA LYS A 243 24.03 -3.53 -5.77
C LYS A 243 22.85 -3.42 -4.78
N GLU A 244 22.31 -4.56 -4.35
CA GLU A 244 21.19 -4.62 -3.42
C GLU A 244 21.69 -5.03 -2.02
N ILE A 245 20.98 -4.60 -0.98
CA ILE A 245 21.22 -5.00 0.41
C ILE A 245 20.08 -5.89 0.86
N VAL A 246 20.31 -7.20 0.90
CA VAL A 246 19.32 -8.15 1.42
C VAL A 246 19.26 -8.02 2.95
N ILE A 247 18.11 -7.58 3.46
CA ILE A 247 17.88 -7.35 4.90
C ILE A 247 17.01 -8.42 5.53
N GLY A 248 16.27 -9.20 4.74
CA GLY A 248 15.40 -10.23 5.27
C GLY A 248 14.77 -11.11 4.18
N TYR A 249 13.87 -11.98 4.61
CA TYR A 249 13.11 -12.85 3.72
C TYR A 249 11.73 -13.14 4.31
N ARG A 250 10.79 -13.58 3.47
CA ARG A 250 9.54 -14.20 3.90
C ARG A 250 9.41 -15.54 3.17
N LEU A 251 9.22 -16.60 3.95
CA LEU A 251 9.00 -17.93 3.40
C LEU A 251 7.57 -18.06 2.88
N CYS A 252 7.34 -18.91 1.89
CA CYS A 252 6.01 -19.14 1.32
C CYS A 252 4.97 -19.59 2.36
N ASN A 253 5.40 -20.29 3.42
CA ASN A 253 4.55 -20.79 4.50
C ASN A 253 4.42 -19.83 5.69
N GLN A 254 4.97 -18.61 5.60
CA GLN A 254 4.95 -17.63 6.68
C GLN A 254 4.16 -16.37 6.27
N GLU A 255 3.25 -15.95 7.13
CA GLU A 255 2.51 -14.69 6.94
C GLU A 255 3.41 -13.44 7.14
N ARG A 256 4.48 -13.55 7.95
CA ARG A 256 5.34 -12.41 8.33
C ARG A 256 6.75 -12.56 7.77
N ALA A 257 7.29 -11.45 7.26
CA ALA A 257 8.69 -11.36 6.89
C ALA A 257 9.59 -11.35 8.13
N THR A 258 10.73 -12.03 8.02
CA THR A 258 11.80 -12.01 9.02
C THR A 258 12.87 -11.03 8.55
N ILE A 259 12.96 -9.87 9.21
CA ILE A 259 14.03 -8.90 9.00
C ILE A 259 15.19 -9.22 9.94
N ASN A 260 16.41 -9.15 9.41
CA ASN A 260 17.65 -9.46 10.11
C ASN A 260 17.62 -10.84 10.82
N PRO A 261 17.58 -11.95 10.05
CA PRO A 261 17.54 -13.29 10.64
C PRO A 261 18.75 -13.54 11.56
N SER A 262 18.53 -14.18 12.70
CA SER A 262 19.58 -14.52 13.69
C SER A 262 20.56 -15.56 13.14
N GLU A 263 20.05 -16.59 12.47
CA GLU A 263 20.81 -17.74 11.98
C GLU A 263 21.29 -17.56 10.53
N LYS A 264 22.17 -16.58 10.28
CA LYS A 264 22.59 -16.24 8.92
C LYS A 264 23.48 -17.28 8.23
N SER A 265 24.22 -18.06 9.01
CA SER A 265 25.17 -19.07 8.51
C SER A 265 24.56 -20.46 8.34
N VAL A 266 23.34 -20.68 8.84
CA VAL A 266 22.67 -21.97 8.72
C VAL A 266 22.18 -22.12 7.29
N THR A 267 22.55 -23.23 6.65
CA THR A 267 22.06 -23.57 5.32
C THR A 267 20.59 -23.93 5.40
N ARG A 268 19.82 -23.40 4.46
CA ARG A 268 18.40 -23.68 4.32
C ARG A 268 18.11 -24.01 2.86
N LYS A 269 17.15 -24.91 2.67
CA LYS A 269 16.55 -25.18 1.38
C LYS A 269 15.53 -24.11 1.04
N TRP A 270 15.75 -23.39 -0.05
CA TRP A 270 14.88 -22.30 -0.50
C TRP A 270 13.96 -22.75 -1.62
N SER A 271 12.80 -22.10 -1.71
CA SER A 271 11.84 -22.26 -2.81
C SER A 271 11.84 -21.00 -3.67
N LEU A 272 11.50 -21.14 -4.96
CA LEU A 272 11.17 -19.99 -5.81
C LEU A 272 9.92 -19.22 -5.34
N ASP A 273 9.13 -19.83 -4.46
CA ASP A 273 7.99 -19.18 -3.83
C ASP A 273 8.36 -18.28 -2.64
N ASP A 274 9.62 -18.33 -2.20
CA ASP A 274 10.11 -17.42 -1.16
C ASP A 274 10.40 -16.03 -1.74
N VAL A 275 10.43 -15.04 -0.85
CA VAL A 275 10.69 -13.65 -1.24
C VAL A 275 11.75 -13.02 -0.35
N PHE A 276 12.54 -12.13 -0.92
CA PHE A 276 13.58 -11.41 -0.21
C PHE A 276 13.21 -9.94 -0.05
N VAL A 277 13.49 -9.43 1.14
CA VAL A 277 13.34 -8.01 1.45
C VAL A 277 14.71 -7.37 1.25
N VAL A 278 14.78 -6.40 0.35
CA VAL A 278 16.03 -5.76 -0.04
C VAL A 278 15.91 -4.24 0.03
N ILE A 279 17.03 -3.58 0.27
CA ILE A 279 17.19 -2.15 0.03
C ILE A 279 17.96 -2.01 -1.29
N ALA A 280 17.36 -1.31 -2.24
CA ALA A 280 17.92 -1.13 -3.58
C ALA A 280 17.61 0.27 -4.11
N SER A 281 18.43 0.75 -5.05
CA SER A 281 18.11 1.99 -5.77
C SER A 281 16.91 1.75 -6.69
N GLY A 282 15.99 2.72 -6.77
CA GLY A 282 14.88 2.70 -7.72
C GLY A 282 15.38 2.86 -9.17
N GLU A 283 15.70 1.74 -9.82
CA GLU A 283 15.96 1.60 -11.27
C GLU A 283 15.33 0.31 -11.83
#